data_AF-A0A653IZB7-F1
#
_entry.id   AF-A0A653IZB7-F1
#
_cell.length_a   1.000
_cell.length_b   1.000
_cell.length_c   1.000
_cell.angle_alpha   90.00
_cell.angle_beta   90.00
_cell.angle_gamma   90.00
#
_symmetry.space_group_name_H-M   'P 1'
#
loop_
_entity.id
_entity.type
_entity.pdbx_description
1 polymer ?
#
loop_
_entity_poly.entity_id
_entity_poly.type
_entity_poly.pdbx_seq_one_letter_code
_entity_poly.pdbx_strand_id
1 'polypeptide(L)'
;MPSGEGGNHPIYFHVVFTLPSEIADIAYHNKAALYGLLFKAASDTMMTIAADPKHLGARIGITAVLHTWGSAMTHHPHIHMIVPGGGIARDGSRWISSRPAFLLPVRVLGKLFRRLFLTGLLALHQAGRIAFYGSLEHLADRRAFLRHLSPVRKKSWVVYAKPPFAGPEAVLAYLSRYTHRVAISNSRLVGIDDDGVTFRYKDYRRNGADCQQTMTLSADEFIRRFLLHVLPKGFHRIRHYGLLASSARKTSLARARQLLGIASPPPDTPEDLPDVRPPCPCCGGHMVVIETFERWQQPRAPPRTTLPTGKIAP
;
A
#
# COMPACT_ATOMS: atom_id res chain seq x y z
N MET A 1 16.93 7.65 -33.44
CA MET A 1 17.27 6.21 -33.33
C MET A 1 18.38 6.05 -32.31
N PRO A 2 18.09 5.73 -31.05
CA PRO A 2 19.07 5.15 -30.15
C PRO A 2 18.93 3.62 -30.23
N SER A 3 19.98 3.01 -30.75
CA SER A 3 20.23 1.58 -30.82
C SER A 3 20.65 1.04 -29.45
N GLY A 4 20.08 -0.13 -29.10
CA GLY A 4 20.85 -1.24 -28.55
C GLY A 4 21.34 -1.15 -27.10
N GLU A 5 20.44 -1.41 -26.15
CA GLU A 5 20.70 -2.23 -24.95
C GLU A 5 19.33 -2.54 -24.30
N GLY A 6 18.48 -3.26 -25.04
CA GLY A 6 17.17 -3.67 -24.56
C GLY A 6 17.27 -4.90 -23.67
N GLY A 7 17.75 -4.73 -22.44
CA GLY A 7 17.63 -5.78 -21.42
C GLY A 7 16.16 -6.22 -21.34
N ASN A 8 15.91 -7.53 -21.37
CA ASN A 8 14.57 -8.15 -21.37
C ASN A 8 13.86 -8.01 -20.00
N HIS A 9 13.89 -6.82 -19.42
CA HIS A 9 13.31 -6.52 -18.13
C HIS A 9 11.83 -6.24 -18.29
N PRO A 10 10.96 -6.87 -17.48
CA PRO A 10 9.55 -6.58 -17.52
C PRO A 10 9.33 -5.11 -17.14
N ILE A 11 8.60 -4.39 -17.99
CA ILE A 11 8.02 -3.09 -17.63
C ILE A 11 7.17 -3.24 -16.38
N TYR A 12 7.01 -2.18 -15.60
CA TYR A 12 6.14 -2.20 -14.43
C TYR A 12 4.94 -1.28 -14.66
N PHE A 13 3.83 -1.58 -13.97
CA PHE A 13 2.56 -0.87 -13.97
C PHE A 13 2.29 -0.29 -12.60
N HIS A 14 1.83 0.97 -12.58
CA HIS A 14 1.41 1.65 -11.37
C HIS A 14 -0.09 1.73 -11.40
N VAL A 15 -0.72 0.96 -10.52
CA VAL A 15 -2.17 0.88 -10.41
C VAL A 15 -2.60 1.47 -9.08
N VAL A 16 -3.58 2.39 -9.08
CA VAL A 16 -4.12 3.01 -7.86
C VAL A 16 -5.58 2.63 -7.70
N PHE A 17 -5.92 2.14 -6.51
CA PHE A 17 -7.30 1.93 -6.07
C PHE A 17 -7.65 2.93 -4.98
N THR A 18 -8.68 3.75 -5.20
CA THR A 18 -9.08 4.81 -4.28
C THR A 18 -10.48 4.56 -3.74
N LEU A 19 -10.67 4.77 -2.44
CA LEU A 19 -11.99 4.74 -1.83
C LEU A 19 -12.76 6.06 -2.08
N PRO A 20 -14.06 6.01 -2.39
CA PRO A 20 -14.91 7.20 -2.38
C PRO A 20 -14.94 7.87 -1.00
N SER A 21 -15.14 9.18 -0.95
CA SER A 21 -15.15 9.97 0.28
C SER A 21 -16.15 9.45 1.33
N GLU A 22 -17.33 9.02 0.90
CA GLU A 22 -18.35 8.45 1.82
C GLU A 22 -17.84 7.21 2.57
N ILE A 23 -16.95 6.43 1.95
CA ILE A 23 -16.35 5.26 2.57
C ILE A 23 -15.10 5.63 3.38
N ALA A 24 -14.40 6.69 2.98
CA ALA A 24 -13.21 7.16 3.68
C ALA A 24 -13.54 7.55 5.14
N ASP A 25 -14.68 8.20 5.38
CA ASP A 25 -15.12 8.58 6.72
C ASP A 25 -15.36 7.35 7.61
N ILE A 26 -15.99 6.29 7.07
CA ILE A 26 -16.16 5.02 7.78
C ILE A 26 -14.79 4.36 8.03
N ALA A 27 -13.87 4.46 7.07
CA ALA A 27 -12.51 3.91 7.18
C ALA A 27 -11.68 4.60 8.26
N TYR A 28 -11.92 5.88 8.53
CA TYR A 28 -11.24 6.62 9.58
C TYR A 28 -11.50 6.00 10.97
N HIS A 29 -12.76 5.65 11.28
CA HIS A 29 -13.12 4.99 12.54
C HIS A 29 -12.67 3.52 12.60
N ASN A 30 -12.50 2.88 11.45
CA ASN A 30 -12.32 1.43 11.33
C ASN A 30 -11.02 1.06 10.60
N LYS A 31 -9.93 1.81 10.84
CA LYS A 31 -8.68 1.74 10.06
C LYS A 31 -8.21 0.30 9.81
N ALA A 32 -8.11 -0.53 10.85
CA ALA A 32 -7.60 -1.89 10.70
C ALA A 32 -8.46 -2.76 9.77
N ALA A 33 -9.78 -2.74 9.99
CA ALA A 33 -10.73 -3.55 9.22
C ALA A 33 -10.85 -3.05 7.77
N LEU A 34 -11.03 -1.73 7.58
CA LEU A 34 -11.30 -1.17 6.26
C LEU A 34 -10.05 -1.05 5.40
N TYR A 35 -8.88 -0.77 5.97
CA TYR A 35 -7.64 -0.83 5.18
C TYR A 35 -7.25 -2.28 4.86
N GLY A 36 -7.51 -3.23 5.76
CA GLY A 36 -7.37 -4.66 5.46
C GLY A 36 -8.27 -5.11 4.32
N LEU A 37 -9.53 -4.68 4.33
CA LEU A 37 -10.49 -4.92 3.25
C LEU A 37 -10.06 -4.24 1.94
N LEU A 38 -9.55 -3.01 2.00
CA LEU A 38 -9.04 -2.28 0.84
C LEU A 38 -7.93 -3.06 0.14
N PHE A 39 -6.96 -3.57 0.92
CA PHE A 39 -5.90 -4.45 0.42
C PHE A 39 -6.45 -5.70 -0.25
N LYS A 40 -7.36 -6.39 0.43
CA LYS A 40 -7.95 -7.63 -0.07
C LYS A 40 -8.71 -7.40 -1.38
N ALA A 41 -9.65 -6.46 -1.38
CA ALA A 41 -10.49 -6.19 -2.54
C ALA A 41 -9.69 -5.71 -3.75
N ALA A 42 -8.68 -4.86 -3.56
CA ALA A 42 -7.84 -4.38 -4.65
C ALA A 42 -6.96 -5.51 -5.23
N SER A 43 -6.34 -6.33 -4.37
CA SER A 43 -5.47 -7.42 -4.82
C SER A 43 -6.26 -8.55 -5.50
N ASP A 44 -7.40 -8.95 -4.92
CA ASP A 44 -8.31 -9.93 -5.52
C ASP A 44 -8.81 -9.46 -6.89
N THR A 45 -9.14 -8.17 -7.01
CA THR A 45 -9.56 -7.59 -8.29
C THR A 45 -8.47 -7.75 -9.35
N MET A 46 -7.23 -7.36 -9.03
CA MET A 46 -6.11 -7.47 -9.96
C MET A 46 -5.84 -8.93 -10.35
N MET A 47 -5.76 -9.83 -9.37
CA MET A 47 -5.46 -11.25 -9.62
C MET A 47 -6.57 -11.93 -10.42
N THR A 48 -7.85 -11.62 -10.15
CA THR A 48 -8.99 -12.18 -10.87
C THR A 48 -9.01 -11.75 -12.33
N ILE A 49 -8.90 -10.45 -12.59
CA ILE A 49 -8.95 -9.90 -13.95
C ILE A 49 -7.68 -10.27 -14.74
N ALA A 50 -6.51 -10.33 -14.09
CA ALA A 50 -5.29 -10.79 -14.74
C ALA A 50 -5.34 -12.26 -15.17
N ALA A 51 -5.95 -13.12 -14.37
CA ALA A 51 -6.04 -14.55 -14.66
C ALA A 51 -7.03 -14.89 -15.79
N ASP A 52 -7.94 -13.98 -16.14
CA ASP A 52 -8.91 -14.17 -17.24
C ASP A 52 -8.20 -14.14 -18.61
N PRO A 53 -8.29 -15.22 -19.42
CA PRO A 53 -7.73 -15.25 -20.78
C PRO A 53 -8.29 -14.18 -21.72
N LYS A 54 -9.49 -13.64 -21.47
CA LYS A 54 -10.04 -12.50 -22.21
C LYS A 54 -9.31 -11.18 -21.93
N HIS A 55 -8.44 -11.17 -20.91
CA HIS A 55 -7.62 -10.04 -20.53
C HIS A 55 -6.14 -10.39 -20.67
N LEU A 56 -5.45 -10.76 -19.58
CA LEU A 56 -4.03 -11.11 -19.62
C LEU A 56 -3.82 -12.64 -19.64
N GLY A 57 -4.69 -13.43 -19.00
CA GLY A 57 -4.55 -14.88 -18.89
C GLY A 57 -3.38 -15.35 -18.03
N ALA A 58 -2.87 -14.51 -17.12
CA ALA A 58 -1.63 -14.77 -16.39
C ALA A 58 -1.75 -14.56 -14.88
N ARG A 59 -0.96 -15.32 -14.13
CA ARG A 59 -0.70 -15.08 -12.71
C ARG A 59 0.32 -13.96 -12.58
N ILE A 60 -0.09 -12.84 -11.98
CA ILE A 60 0.75 -11.66 -11.80
C ILE A 60 1.36 -11.59 -10.40
N GLY A 61 2.44 -10.82 -10.26
CA GLY A 61 3.00 -10.40 -8.98
C GLY A 61 2.54 -8.99 -8.62
N ILE A 62 2.29 -8.70 -7.34
CA ILE A 62 1.87 -7.35 -6.91
C ILE A 62 2.63 -6.95 -5.66
N THR A 63 3.20 -5.75 -5.65
CA THR A 63 3.62 -5.05 -4.43
C THR A 63 2.65 -3.91 -4.19
N ALA A 64 1.91 -3.96 -3.08
CA ALA A 64 0.87 -3.01 -2.73
C ALA A 64 1.29 -2.17 -1.51
N VAL A 65 1.08 -0.85 -1.59
CA VAL A 65 1.42 0.12 -0.54
C VAL A 65 0.19 0.95 -0.20
N LEU A 66 -0.20 0.96 1.08
CA LEU A 66 -1.30 1.77 1.57
C LEU A 66 -0.87 3.21 1.79
N HIS A 67 -1.66 4.13 1.24
CA HIS A 67 -1.58 5.56 1.47
C HIS A 67 -2.91 6.03 2.07
N THR A 68 -2.88 6.99 2.99
CA THR A 68 -4.10 7.47 3.68
C THR A 68 -4.30 8.98 3.59
N TRP A 69 -3.51 9.68 2.78
CA TRP A 69 -3.51 11.13 2.67
C TRP A 69 -3.62 11.62 1.23
N GLY A 70 -4.34 12.72 1.02
CA GLY A 70 -4.22 13.53 -0.19
C GLY A 70 -3.03 14.49 -0.10
N SER A 71 -2.80 15.28 -1.16
CA SER A 71 -1.74 16.30 -1.12
C SER A 71 -1.95 17.28 0.04
N ALA A 72 -3.18 17.73 0.28
CA ALA A 72 -3.53 18.62 1.41
C ALA A 72 -3.52 17.96 2.81
N MET A 73 -2.95 16.75 2.96
CA MET A 73 -2.97 15.96 4.21
C MET A 73 -4.38 15.64 4.73
N THR A 74 -5.38 15.66 3.85
CA THR A 74 -6.73 15.20 4.18
C THR A 74 -6.80 13.68 4.10
N HIS A 75 -7.69 13.08 4.89
CA HIS A 75 -7.87 11.63 4.89
C HIS A 75 -8.36 11.14 3.52
N HIS A 76 -7.55 10.31 2.88
CA HIS A 76 -7.79 9.81 1.54
C HIS A 76 -7.16 8.42 1.38
N PRO A 77 -7.84 7.35 1.85
CA PRO A 77 -7.31 5.99 1.77
C PRO A 77 -7.30 5.45 0.34
N HIS A 78 -6.12 5.06 -0.11
CA HIS A 78 -5.89 4.47 -1.43
C HIS A 78 -4.68 3.52 -1.40
N ILE A 79 -4.62 2.61 -2.37
CA ILE A 79 -3.50 1.67 -2.51
C ILE A 79 -2.79 1.92 -3.81
N HIS A 80 -1.48 2.09 -3.72
CA HIS A 80 -0.57 2.04 -4.85
C HIS A 80 -0.09 0.60 -5.06
N MET A 81 -0.23 0.09 -6.27
CA MET A 81 0.28 -1.22 -6.66
C MET A 81 1.32 -1.08 -7.74
N ILE A 82 2.45 -1.77 -7.54
CA ILE A 82 3.46 -2.01 -8.56
C ILE A 82 3.26 -3.44 -9.07
N VAL A 83 3.06 -3.57 -10.37
CA VAL A 83 2.69 -4.82 -11.03
C VAL A 83 3.59 -5.03 -12.24
N PRO A 84 4.30 -6.16 -12.41
CA PRO A 84 5.02 -6.43 -13.64
C PRO A 84 4.08 -6.43 -14.86
N GLY A 85 4.59 -6.02 -16.01
CA GLY A 85 3.91 -5.98 -17.31
C GLY A 85 3.76 -7.36 -17.92
N GLY A 86 3.27 -8.30 -17.13
CA GLY A 86 3.13 -9.69 -17.48
C GLY A 86 3.08 -10.59 -16.27
N GLY A 87 2.93 -11.87 -16.53
CA GLY A 87 2.88 -12.90 -15.50
C GLY A 87 3.16 -14.27 -16.06
N ILE A 88 3.05 -15.29 -15.21
CA ILE A 88 3.24 -16.68 -15.60
C ILE A 88 1.89 -17.25 -16.04
N ALA A 89 1.85 -17.95 -17.17
CA ALA A 89 0.66 -18.68 -17.64
C ALA A 89 0.14 -19.64 -16.56
N ARG A 90 -1.16 -19.98 -16.60
CA ARG A 90 -1.79 -20.80 -15.54
C ARG A 90 -1.15 -22.19 -15.39
N ASP A 91 -0.67 -22.75 -16.49
CA ASP A 91 0.06 -24.03 -16.58
C ASP A 91 1.55 -23.91 -16.18
N GLY A 92 2.05 -22.70 -15.93
CA GLY A 92 3.46 -22.46 -15.59
C GLY A 92 4.42 -22.55 -16.78
N SER A 93 3.94 -22.76 -18.00
CA SER A 93 4.78 -23.13 -19.16
C SER A 93 5.54 -21.94 -19.75
N ARG A 94 4.96 -20.74 -19.71
CA ARG A 94 5.50 -19.55 -20.37
C ARG A 94 5.19 -18.26 -19.63
N TRP A 95 5.99 -17.23 -19.89
CA TRP A 95 5.69 -15.87 -19.52
C TRP A 95 4.70 -15.26 -20.53
N ILE A 96 3.71 -14.53 -20.03
CA ILE A 96 2.74 -13.78 -20.83
C ILE A 96 2.98 -12.30 -20.55
N SER A 97 3.54 -11.60 -21.53
CA SER A 97 3.74 -10.15 -21.47
C SER A 97 2.44 -9.40 -21.75
N SER A 98 2.22 -8.31 -21.01
CA SER A 98 1.18 -7.35 -21.34
C SER A 98 1.60 -6.50 -22.54
N ARG A 99 0.68 -5.68 -23.05
CA ARG A 99 1.02 -4.65 -24.05
C ARG A 99 1.84 -3.54 -23.38
N PRO A 100 2.74 -2.84 -24.10
CA PRO A 100 3.66 -1.86 -23.49
C PRO A 100 2.98 -0.75 -22.68
N ALA A 101 1.82 -0.26 -23.13
CA ALA A 101 1.08 0.82 -22.47
C ALA A 101 -0.22 0.36 -21.80
N PHE A 102 -0.47 -0.96 -21.74
CA PHE A 102 -1.75 -1.49 -21.29
C PHE A 102 -1.58 -2.81 -20.55
N LEU A 103 -1.92 -2.79 -19.26
CA LEU A 103 -1.94 -3.97 -18.40
C LEU A 103 -3.33 -4.61 -18.35
N LEU A 104 -4.32 -3.90 -17.81
CA LEU A 104 -5.70 -4.38 -17.64
C LEU A 104 -6.71 -3.23 -17.80
N PRO A 105 -7.96 -3.53 -18.20
CA PRO A 105 -8.98 -2.51 -18.42
C PRO A 105 -9.50 -1.91 -17.10
N VAL A 106 -9.17 -0.64 -16.84
CA VAL A 106 -9.51 0.06 -15.59
C VAL A 106 -11.01 0.12 -15.27
N ARG A 107 -11.87 0.16 -16.29
CA ARG A 107 -13.34 0.14 -16.10
C ARG A 107 -13.82 -1.19 -15.53
N VAL A 108 -13.20 -2.30 -15.93
CA VAL A 108 -13.51 -3.64 -15.41
C VAL A 108 -12.97 -3.77 -13.98
N LEU A 109 -11.73 -3.32 -13.75
CA LEU A 109 -11.15 -3.27 -12.41
C LEU A 109 -12.03 -2.48 -11.44
N GLY A 110 -12.45 -1.27 -11.81
CA GLY A 110 -13.31 -0.42 -10.97
C GLY A 110 -14.65 -1.07 -10.63
N LYS A 111 -15.29 -1.75 -11.59
CA LYS A 111 -16.55 -2.47 -11.35
C LYS A 111 -16.38 -3.64 -10.38
N LEU A 112 -15.36 -4.48 -10.57
CA LEU A 112 -15.11 -5.62 -9.69
C LEU A 112 -14.66 -5.18 -8.30
N PHE A 113 -13.75 -4.21 -8.22
CA PHE A 113 -13.29 -3.64 -6.96
C PHE A 113 -14.43 -3.09 -6.12
N ARG A 114 -15.31 -2.28 -6.73
CA ARG A 114 -16.53 -1.79 -6.08
C ARG A 114 -17.37 -2.93 -5.52
N ARG A 115 -17.61 -4.00 -6.30
CA ARG A 115 -18.40 -5.15 -5.86
C ARG A 115 -17.74 -5.85 -4.68
N LEU A 116 -16.46 -6.20 -4.78
CA LEU A 116 -15.73 -6.93 -3.74
C LEU A 116 -15.64 -6.13 -2.45
N PHE A 117 -15.30 -4.84 -2.55
CA PHE A 117 -15.21 -3.96 -1.38
C PHE A 117 -16.56 -3.80 -0.69
N LEU A 118 -17.62 -3.45 -1.42
CA LEU A 118 -18.94 -3.26 -0.81
C LEU A 118 -19.51 -4.56 -0.21
N THR A 119 -19.20 -5.71 -0.81
CA THR A 119 -19.60 -7.02 -0.26
C THR A 119 -18.87 -7.29 1.06
N GLY A 120 -17.55 -7.10 1.09
CA GLY A 120 -16.78 -7.28 2.32
C GLY A 120 -17.15 -6.27 3.40
N LEU A 121 -17.45 -5.02 3.03
CA LEU A 121 -17.88 -3.98 3.96
C LEU A 121 -19.23 -4.34 4.61
N LEU A 122 -20.17 -4.85 3.83
CA LEU A 122 -21.44 -5.35 4.35
C LEU A 122 -21.24 -6.53 5.30
N ALA A 123 -20.36 -7.47 4.97
CA ALA A 123 -20.06 -8.61 5.84
C ALA A 123 -19.45 -8.17 7.17
N LEU A 124 -18.55 -7.18 7.15
CA LEU A 124 -17.99 -6.58 8.36
C LEU A 124 -19.05 -5.91 9.23
N HIS A 125 -20.00 -5.19 8.62
CA HIS A 125 -21.14 -4.58 9.31
C HIS A 125 -22.02 -5.65 9.97
N GLN A 126 -22.45 -6.66 9.20
CA GLN A 126 -23.30 -7.75 9.69
C GLN A 126 -22.66 -8.55 10.83
N ALA A 127 -21.34 -8.70 10.80
CA ALA A 127 -20.58 -9.39 11.83
C ALA A 127 -20.25 -8.51 13.06
N GLY A 128 -20.70 -7.25 13.11
CA GLY A 128 -20.40 -6.31 14.21
C GLY A 128 -18.91 -5.97 14.32
N ARG A 129 -18.14 -6.10 13.22
CA ARG A 129 -16.68 -5.90 13.21
C ARG A 129 -16.25 -4.47 12.86
N ILE A 130 -17.21 -3.58 12.69
CA ILE A 130 -16.99 -2.14 12.49
C ILE A 130 -17.86 -1.36 13.46
N ALA A 131 -17.30 -0.27 13.97
CA ALA A 131 -17.95 0.62 14.92
C ALA A 131 -18.15 1.99 14.29
N PHE A 132 -19.15 2.71 14.80
CA PHE A 132 -19.52 4.04 14.36
C PHE A 132 -19.62 4.96 15.58
N TYR A 133 -19.22 6.22 15.42
CA TYR A 133 -19.11 7.19 16.50
C TYR A 133 -19.54 8.57 15.99
N GLY A 134 -20.02 9.43 16.89
CA GLY A 134 -20.41 10.80 16.59
C GLY A 134 -21.48 10.86 15.50
N SER A 135 -21.27 11.69 14.48
CA SER A 135 -22.22 11.88 13.39
C SER A 135 -22.55 10.60 12.60
N LEU A 136 -21.74 9.54 12.71
CA LEU A 136 -21.94 8.27 12.03
C LEU A 136 -22.66 7.22 12.87
N GLU A 137 -22.99 7.46 14.15
CA GLU A 137 -23.59 6.45 15.05
C GLU A 137 -24.83 5.77 14.46
N HIS A 138 -25.68 6.54 13.78
CA HIS A 138 -26.87 6.04 13.11
C HIS A 138 -26.59 4.93 12.08
N LEU A 139 -25.36 4.81 11.56
CA LEU A 139 -24.94 3.76 10.62
C LEU A 139 -24.73 2.39 11.29
N ALA A 140 -24.77 2.30 12.62
CA ALA A 140 -24.86 1.02 13.31
C ALA A 140 -26.15 0.26 12.92
N ASP A 141 -27.25 0.98 12.68
CA ASP A 141 -28.47 0.38 12.14
C ASP A 141 -28.26 -0.09 10.69
N ARG A 142 -28.67 -1.33 10.41
CA ARG A 142 -28.50 -1.95 9.09
C ARG A 142 -29.25 -1.20 7.99
N ARG A 143 -30.45 -0.67 8.24
CA ARG A 143 -31.22 0.03 7.21
C ARG A 143 -30.58 1.37 6.88
N ALA A 144 -30.14 2.11 7.89
CA ALA A 144 -29.38 3.34 7.72
C ALA A 144 -28.07 3.12 6.96
N PHE A 145 -27.32 2.06 7.31
CA PHE A 145 -26.09 1.69 6.61
C PHE A 145 -26.32 1.40 5.12
N LEU A 146 -27.35 0.62 4.79
CA LEU A 146 -27.69 0.30 3.40
C LEU A 146 -28.11 1.54 2.61
N ARG A 147 -28.86 2.47 3.23
CA ARG A 147 -29.21 3.76 2.61
C ARG A 147 -27.95 4.60 2.34
N HIS A 148 -27.04 4.68 3.30
CA HIS A 148 -25.77 5.40 3.14
C HIS A 148 -24.91 4.85 1.99
N LEU A 149 -24.89 3.52 1.80
CA LEU A 149 -24.15 2.89 0.70
C LEU A 149 -24.85 2.97 -0.67
N SER A 150 -26.14 3.33 -0.73
CA SER A 150 -26.93 3.33 -1.98
C SER A 150 -26.33 4.23 -3.07
N PRO A 151 -25.96 5.50 -2.80
CA PRO A 151 -25.31 6.35 -3.79
C PRO A 151 -23.95 5.79 -4.23
N VAL A 152 -23.17 5.24 -3.29
CA VAL A 152 -21.83 4.70 -3.53
C VAL A 152 -21.84 3.50 -4.48
N ARG A 153 -22.91 2.70 -4.48
CA ARG A 153 -23.11 1.58 -5.43
C ARG A 153 -23.26 2.04 -6.87
N LYS A 154 -23.84 3.21 -7.09
CA LYS A 154 -24.11 3.76 -8.42
C LYS A 154 -22.90 4.51 -8.99
N LYS A 155 -22.03 5.05 -8.12
CA LYS A 155 -20.80 5.75 -8.52
C LYS A 155 -19.83 4.85 -9.28
N SER A 156 -19.15 5.45 -10.26
CA SER A 156 -17.95 4.86 -10.87
C SER A 156 -16.79 4.94 -9.88
N TRP A 157 -16.21 3.80 -9.53
CA TRP A 157 -15.05 3.76 -8.65
C TRP A 157 -13.78 3.94 -9.47
N VAL A 158 -12.94 4.87 -9.03
CA VAL A 158 -11.75 5.27 -9.78
C VAL A 158 -10.64 4.25 -9.53
N VAL A 159 -10.25 3.58 -10.60
CA VAL A 159 -9.00 2.81 -10.67
C VAL A 159 -8.16 3.47 -11.75
N TYR A 160 -6.94 3.79 -11.39
CA TYR A 160 -5.96 4.33 -12.31
C TYR A 160 -4.95 3.25 -12.62
N ALA A 161 -4.61 3.08 -13.89
CA ALA A 161 -3.47 2.26 -14.29
C ALA A 161 -2.68 3.06 -15.30
N LYS A 162 -1.39 3.25 -15.04
CA LYS A 162 -0.45 3.76 -16.03
C LYS A 162 0.71 2.81 -16.18
N PRO A 163 1.40 2.84 -17.33
CA PRO A 163 2.78 2.39 -17.42
C PRO A 163 3.68 3.43 -16.73
N PRO A 164 4.22 3.14 -15.55
CA PRO A 164 5.29 3.88 -14.95
C PRO A 164 6.64 3.26 -15.30
N PHE A 165 7.64 4.12 -15.13
CA PHE A 165 9.04 3.78 -14.97
C PHE A 165 9.74 3.39 -16.27
N ALA A 166 10.69 4.25 -16.67
CA ALA A 166 11.63 4.00 -17.75
C ALA A 166 12.67 2.90 -17.41
N GLY A 167 12.45 2.13 -16.34
CA GLY A 167 13.38 1.10 -15.85
C GLY A 167 13.18 0.73 -14.37
N PRO A 168 13.89 -0.31 -13.89
CA PRO A 168 13.88 -0.76 -12.49
C PRO A 168 14.25 0.33 -11.46
N GLU A 169 15.15 1.25 -11.81
CA GLU A 169 15.61 2.34 -10.95
C GLU A 169 14.46 3.30 -10.64
N ALA A 170 13.63 3.59 -11.64
CA ALA A 170 12.46 4.44 -11.48
C ALA A 170 11.37 3.75 -10.62
N VAL A 171 11.27 2.42 -10.66
CA VAL A 171 10.43 1.63 -9.74
C VAL A 171 10.95 1.75 -8.31
N LEU A 172 12.26 1.62 -8.09
CA LEU A 172 12.89 1.72 -6.77
C LEU A 172 12.75 3.14 -6.19
N ALA A 173 13.08 4.16 -6.98
CA ALA A 173 12.91 5.56 -6.61
C ALA A 173 11.45 5.92 -6.36
N TYR A 174 10.53 5.27 -7.06
CA TYR A 174 9.11 5.37 -6.73
C TYR A 174 8.83 4.72 -5.39
N LEU A 175 9.06 3.42 -5.23
CA LEU A 175 8.77 2.69 -3.99
C LEU A 175 9.35 3.41 -2.76
N SER A 176 10.61 3.84 -2.79
CA SER A 176 11.26 4.54 -1.68
C SER A 176 10.51 5.80 -1.20
N ARG A 177 9.91 6.56 -2.12
CA ARG A 177 9.08 7.73 -1.77
C ARG A 177 7.77 7.33 -1.08
N TYR A 178 7.20 6.17 -1.42
CA TYR A 178 5.90 5.72 -0.92
C TYR A 178 6.01 4.83 0.34
N THR A 179 7.20 4.27 0.62
CA THR A 179 7.46 3.43 1.80
C THR A 179 7.93 4.25 3.00
N HIS A 180 8.83 5.23 2.81
CA HIS A 180 9.47 5.96 3.92
C HIS A 180 8.79 7.27 4.29
N ARG A 181 8.05 7.91 3.38
CA ARG A 181 7.41 9.19 3.65
C ARG A 181 6.03 9.00 4.27
N VAL A 182 5.71 9.85 5.24
CA VAL A 182 4.37 9.98 5.83
C VAL A 182 3.61 11.08 5.07
N ALA A 183 2.56 11.64 5.66
CA ALA A 183 1.59 12.56 5.06
C ALA A 183 2.19 13.73 4.24
N ILE A 184 3.39 14.19 4.60
CA ILE A 184 4.08 15.30 3.95
C ILE A 184 5.60 15.04 3.87
N SER A 185 6.25 15.65 2.87
CA SER A 185 7.71 15.65 2.74
C SER A 185 8.29 17.00 3.15
N ASN A 186 9.51 17.02 3.72
CA ASN A 186 10.16 18.25 4.18
C ASN A 186 10.22 19.34 3.10
N SER A 187 10.48 18.98 1.84
CA SER A 187 10.51 19.94 0.73
C SER A 187 9.18 20.65 0.45
N ARG A 188 8.06 20.15 0.99
CA ARG A 188 6.75 20.78 0.86
C ARG A 188 6.48 21.79 1.98
N LEU A 189 7.20 21.74 3.10
CA LEU A 189 7.11 22.75 4.15
C LEU A 189 7.80 24.02 3.66
N VAL A 190 7.09 25.15 3.74
CA VAL A 190 7.56 26.46 3.26
C VAL A 190 8.03 27.32 4.43
N GLY A 191 7.28 27.32 5.53
CA GLY A 191 7.59 28.12 6.71
C GLY A 191 6.74 27.72 7.90
N ILE A 192 7.22 28.11 9.08
CA ILE A 192 6.50 28.01 10.36
C ILE A 192 6.68 29.35 11.06
N ASP A 193 5.58 29.98 11.45
CA ASP A 193 5.51 31.26 12.16
C ASP A 193 4.35 31.24 13.18
N ASP A 194 4.05 32.40 13.76
CA ASP A 194 2.97 32.55 14.76
C ASP A 194 1.57 32.30 14.17
N ASP A 195 1.39 32.47 12.85
CA ASP A 195 0.14 32.18 12.15
C ASP A 195 -0.02 30.68 11.84
N GLY A 196 1.09 29.94 11.77
CA GLY A 196 1.11 28.48 11.80
C GLY A 196 2.09 27.84 10.82
N VAL A 197 1.69 26.72 10.21
CA VAL A 197 2.53 25.92 9.31
C VAL A 197 2.07 26.10 7.86
N THR A 198 2.95 26.65 7.03
CA THR A 198 2.69 26.85 5.60
C THR A 198 3.33 25.74 4.77
N PHE A 199 2.55 25.11 3.89
CA PHE A 199 3.06 24.06 3.00
C PHE A 199 2.45 24.06 1.60
N ARG A 200 3.24 23.59 0.63
CA ARG A 200 2.82 23.41 -0.77
C ARG A 200 1.96 22.17 -0.92
N TYR A 201 0.85 22.25 -1.62
CA TYR A 201 -0.01 21.13 -2.00
C TYR A 201 -0.42 21.21 -3.47
N LYS A 202 -0.86 20.08 -4.01
CA LYS A 202 -1.41 19.99 -5.36
C LYS A 202 -2.94 20.13 -5.32
N ASP A 203 -3.46 21.22 -5.88
CA ASP A 203 -4.87 21.36 -6.18
C ASP A 203 -5.18 20.68 -7.52
N TYR A 204 -5.83 19.51 -7.45
CA TYR A 204 -6.16 18.71 -8.61
C TYR A 204 -7.33 19.27 -9.43
N ARG A 205 -8.00 20.34 -8.96
CA ARG A 205 -9.00 21.07 -9.75
C ARG A 205 -8.37 22.02 -10.76
N ARG A 206 -7.09 22.37 -10.57
CA ARG A 206 -6.30 23.25 -11.43
C ARG A 206 -5.34 22.44 -12.30
N ASN A 207 -5.04 22.97 -13.49
CA ASN A 207 -4.16 22.33 -14.46
C ASN A 207 -2.82 23.07 -14.57
N GLY A 208 -1.78 22.40 -15.10
CA GLY A 208 -0.48 23.03 -15.35
C GLY A 208 0.27 23.42 -14.08
N ALA A 209 1.08 24.48 -14.16
CA ALA A 209 1.86 25.00 -13.04
C ALA A 209 0.97 25.45 -11.87
N ASP A 210 -0.22 25.97 -12.17
CA ASP A 210 -1.20 26.48 -11.20
C ASP A 210 -1.78 25.40 -10.28
N CYS A 211 -1.54 24.12 -10.58
CA CYS A 211 -1.90 23.05 -9.65
C CYS A 211 -1.07 23.07 -8.37
N GLN A 212 0.11 23.70 -8.34
CA GLN A 212 0.90 23.85 -7.12
C GLN A 212 0.44 25.10 -6.36
N GLN A 213 -0.11 24.90 -5.18
CA GLN A 213 -0.65 25.96 -4.32
C GLN A 213 -0.02 25.85 -2.92
N THR A 214 -0.13 26.90 -2.12
CA THR A 214 0.26 26.89 -0.69
C THR A 214 -0.99 27.01 0.18
N MET A 215 -0.93 26.41 1.37
CA MET A 215 -1.90 26.66 2.43
C MET A 215 -1.19 26.78 3.77
N THR A 216 -1.77 27.57 4.66
CA THR A 216 -1.33 27.74 6.04
C THR A 216 -2.40 27.15 6.95
N LEU A 217 -1.98 26.34 7.90
CA LEU A 217 -2.84 25.78 8.95
C LEU A 217 -2.27 26.19 10.30
N SER A 218 -3.14 26.37 11.30
CA SER A 218 -2.68 26.44 12.68
C SER A 218 -1.87 25.19 13.04
N ALA A 219 -0.96 25.32 14.01
CA ALA A 219 -0.10 24.22 14.42
C ALA A 219 -0.89 22.98 14.87
N ASP A 220 -2.00 23.18 15.59
CA ASP A 220 -2.88 22.12 16.08
C ASP A 220 -3.60 21.38 14.93
N GLU A 221 -4.14 22.08 13.92
CA GLU A 221 -4.78 21.43 12.78
C GLU A 221 -3.74 20.74 11.88
N PHE A 222 -2.53 21.29 11.76
CA PHE A 222 -1.43 20.60 11.07
C PHE A 222 -1.07 19.28 11.75
N ILE A 223 -0.87 19.30 13.08
CA ILE A 223 -0.59 18.10 13.88
C ILE A 223 -1.75 17.11 13.76
N ARG A 224 -3.00 17.59 13.91
CA ARG A 224 -4.20 16.76 13.77
C ARG A 224 -4.21 16.04 12.43
N ARG A 225 -4.06 16.76 11.31
CA ARG A 225 -4.00 16.18 9.96
C ARG A 225 -2.87 15.18 9.82
N PHE A 226 -1.68 15.50 10.32
CA PHE A 226 -0.55 14.57 10.29
C PHE A 226 -0.87 13.25 11.01
N LEU A 227 -1.46 13.34 12.21
CA LEU A 227 -1.79 12.18 13.04
C LEU A 227 -2.95 11.34 12.49
N LEU A 228 -3.80 11.88 11.61
CA LEU A 228 -4.84 11.08 10.90
C LEU A 228 -4.23 9.87 10.19
N HIS A 229 -2.98 9.97 9.76
CA HIS A 229 -2.30 8.99 8.93
C HIS A 229 -1.49 7.94 9.71
N VAL A 230 -1.48 8.04 11.05
CA VAL A 230 -0.93 6.99 11.91
C VAL A 230 -1.78 5.73 11.76
N LEU A 231 -1.10 4.63 11.44
CA LEU A 231 -1.72 3.31 11.24
C LEU A 231 -1.84 2.57 12.57
N PRO A 232 -2.82 1.66 12.71
CA PRO A 232 -2.91 0.79 13.89
C PRO A 232 -1.60 0.03 14.12
N LYS A 233 -1.29 -0.24 15.40
CA LYS A 233 -0.12 -1.03 15.78
C LYS A 233 -0.12 -2.39 15.08
N GLY A 234 1.02 -2.77 14.51
CA GLY A 234 1.19 -4.03 13.79
C GLY A 234 0.56 -4.05 12.39
N PHE A 235 -0.04 -2.95 11.91
CA PHE A 235 -0.61 -2.91 10.58
C PHE A 235 0.47 -2.76 9.50
N HIS A 236 0.67 -3.80 8.69
CA HIS A 236 1.61 -3.77 7.57
C HIS A 236 1.11 -2.87 6.43
N ARG A 237 1.82 -1.76 6.23
CA ARG A 237 1.58 -0.77 5.16
C ARG A 237 1.93 -1.29 3.77
N ILE A 238 2.89 -2.22 3.67
CA ILE A 238 3.34 -2.81 2.40
C ILE A 238 3.00 -4.29 2.43
N ARG A 239 2.40 -4.81 1.35
CA ARG A 239 2.02 -6.21 1.23
C ARG A 239 2.32 -6.72 -0.17
N HIS A 240 2.64 -7.99 -0.29
CA HIS A 240 2.93 -8.64 -1.56
C HIS A 240 1.91 -9.74 -1.85
N TYR A 241 1.49 -9.84 -3.12
CA TYR A 241 0.47 -10.78 -3.57
C TYR A 241 0.89 -11.49 -4.86
N GLY A 242 0.18 -12.57 -5.16
CA GLY A 242 0.42 -13.39 -6.35
C GLY A 242 1.84 -13.95 -6.38
N LEU A 243 2.54 -13.76 -7.48
CA LEU A 243 3.93 -14.23 -7.63
C LEU A 243 4.92 -13.64 -6.63
N LEU A 244 4.57 -12.52 -5.96
CA LEU A 244 5.43 -11.87 -4.96
C LEU A 244 5.04 -12.23 -3.52
N ALA A 245 3.98 -13.03 -3.31
CA ALA A 245 3.57 -13.47 -1.98
C ALA A 245 4.70 -14.28 -1.30
N SER A 246 4.92 -14.06 0.00
CA SER A 246 6.10 -14.56 0.73
C SER A 246 6.36 -16.05 0.56
N SER A 247 5.33 -16.89 0.69
CA SER A 247 5.44 -18.35 0.61
C SER A 247 5.86 -18.86 -0.78
N ALA A 248 5.46 -18.15 -1.85
CA ALA A 248 5.70 -18.56 -3.23
C ALA A 248 6.77 -17.72 -3.94
N ARG A 249 7.28 -16.65 -3.32
CA ARG A 249 8.12 -15.62 -3.95
C ARG A 249 9.39 -16.20 -4.56
N LYS A 250 10.16 -16.99 -3.80
CA LYS A 250 11.45 -17.54 -4.27
C LYS A 250 11.25 -18.41 -5.51
N THR A 251 10.34 -19.38 -5.44
CA THR A 251 10.01 -20.30 -6.54
C THR A 251 9.44 -19.56 -7.74
N SER A 252 8.52 -18.61 -7.51
CA SER A 252 7.87 -17.84 -8.59
C SER A 252 8.85 -16.94 -9.32
N LEU A 253 9.77 -16.28 -8.59
CA LEU A 253 10.80 -15.43 -9.19
C LEU A 253 11.84 -16.24 -9.96
N ALA A 254 12.27 -17.40 -9.43
CA ALA A 254 13.16 -18.30 -10.14
C ALA A 254 12.52 -18.76 -11.47
N ARG A 255 11.25 -19.18 -11.43
CA ARG A 255 10.51 -19.57 -12.63
C ARG A 255 10.33 -18.41 -13.61
N ALA A 256 9.98 -17.22 -13.13
CA ALA A 256 9.85 -16.03 -13.98
C ALA A 256 11.17 -15.68 -14.69
N ARG A 257 12.31 -15.73 -13.98
CA ARG A 257 13.64 -15.49 -14.57
C ARG A 257 13.97 -16.50 -15.65
N GLN A 258 13.76 -17.79 -15.39
CA GLN A 258 13.95 -18.86 -16.38
C GLN A 258 13.12 -18.61 -17.64
N LEU A 259 11.83 -18.27 -17.48
CA LEU A 259 10.92 -18.03 -18.61
C LEU A 259 11.23 -16.74 -19.39
N LEU A 260 11.89 -15.78 -18.75
CA LEU A 260 12.33 -14.52 -19.37
C LEU A 260 13.76 -14.61 -19.95
N GLY A 261 14.45 -15.74 -19.78
CA GLY A 261 15.85 -15.89 -20.18
C GLY A 261 16.82 -15.01 -19.38
N ILE A 262 16.43 -14.56 -18.18
CA ILE A 262 17.26 -13.72 -17.32
C ILE A 262 18.12 -14.64 -16.46
N ALA A 263 19.44 -14.45 -16.49
CA ALA A 263 20.37 -15.17 -15.63
C ALA A 263 19.94 -15.04 -14.16
N SER A 264 20.02 -16.14 -13.41
CA SER A 264 19.82 -16.04 -11.97
C SER A 264 20.92 -15.15 -11.40
N PRO A 265 20.59 -14.20 -10.51
CA PRO A 265 21.64 -13.48 -9.81
C PRO A 265 22.54 -14.52 -9.11
N PRO A 266 23.85 -14.27 -9.02
CA PRO A 266 24.71 -15.09 -8.18
C PRO A 266 24.08 -15.17 -6.78
N PRO A 267 24.26 -16.29 -6.05
CA PRO A 267 23.84 -16.36 -4.66
C PRO A 267 24.36 -15.12 -3.94
N ASP A 268 23.53 -14.53 -3.06
CA ASP A 268 23.95 -13.42 -2.21
C ASP A 268 25.17 -13.91 -1.40
N THR A 269 26.37 -13.67 -1.91
CA THR A 269 27.55 -13.57 -1.06
C THR A 269 27.20 -12.45 -0.10
N PRO A 270 27.22 -12.68 1.23
CA PRO A 270 27.12 -11.58 2.15
C PRO A 270 28.23 -10.61 1.74
N GLU A 271 27.86 -9.45 1.19
CA GLU A 271 28.78 -8.33 1.18
C GLU A 271 29.12 -8.12 2.64
N ASP A 272 30.40 -8.28 2.98
CA ASP A 272 30.91 -7.85 4.28
C ASP A 272 30.47 -6.40 4.44
N LEU A 273 29.45 -6.20 5.28
CA LEU A 273 29.01 -4.88 5.65
C LEU A 273 30.28 -4.12 6.05
N PRO A 274 30.52 -2.91 5.51
CA PRO A 274 31.70 -2.15 5.87
C PRO A 274 31.77 -2.12 7.38
N ASP A 275 32.91 -2.52 7.91
CA ASP A 275 33.11 -2.70 9.32
C ASP A 275 32.99 -1.35 10.04
N VAL A 276 31.77 -0.99 10.46
CA VAL A 276 31.47 0.29 11.13
C VAL A 276 31.87 0.25 12.62
N ARG A 277 32.77 -0.65 13.02
CA ARG A 277 33.25 -0.71 14.40
C ARG A 277 34.04 0.57 14.71
N PRO A 278 33.73 1.27 15.80
CA PRO A 278 34.49 2.45 16.20
C PRO A 278 35.95 2.05 16.52
N PRO A 279 36.94 2.90 16.20
CA PRO A 279 38.31 2.67 16.63
C PRO A 279 38.41 2.75 18.16
N CYS A 280 39.38 2.04 18.73
CA CYS A 280 39.62 2.05 20.17
C CYS A 280 39.86 3.49 20.67
N PRO A 281 39.09 4.00 21.65
CA PRO A 281 39.22 5.37 22.13
C PRO A 281 40.56 5.65 22.83
N CYS A 282 41.33 4.61 23.20
CA CYS A 282 42.62 4.76 23.87
C CYS A 282 43.82 4.75 22.91
N CYS A 283 43.76 3.97 21.82
CA CYS A 283 44.92 3.77 20.94
C CYS A 283 44.62 3.88 19.43
N GLY A 284 43.36 4.10 19.04
CA GLY A 284 42.93 4.16 17.64
C GLY A 284 42.93 2.81 16.91
N GLY A 285 43.29 1.71 17.58
CA GLY A 285 43.34 0.37 16.99
C GLY A 285 41.96 -0.22 16.67
N HIS A 286 41.94 -1.28 15.85
CA HIS A 286 40.72 -2.01 15.49
C HIS A 286 40.15 -2.76 16.69
N MET A 287 38.88 -2.53 16.99
CA MET A 287 38.16 -3.27 18.03
C MET A 287 37.63 -4.60 17.48
N VAL A 288 37.78 -5.69 18.24
CA VAL A 288 37.23 -7.01 17.92
C VAL A 288 36.05 -7.30 18.83
N VAL A 289 34.94 -7.78 18.25
CA VAL A 289 33.79 -8.23 19.04
C VAL A 289 34.13 -9.60 19.61
N ILE A 290 34.31 -9.68 20.92
CA ILE A 290 34.57 -10.95 21.62
C ILE A 290 33.27 -11.71 21.93
N GLU A 291 32.16 -11.00 22.07
CA GLU A 291 30.86 -11.56 22.40
C GLU A 291 29.75 -10.60 21.96
N THR A 292 28.65 -11.16 21.43
CA THR A 292 27.46 -10.38 21.09
C THR A 292 26.31 -10.89 21.94
N PHE A 293 25.81 -10.04 22.84
CA PHE A 293 24.61 -10.37 23.60
C PHE A 293 23.40 -10.09 22.72
N GLU A 294 22.59 -11.11 22.43
CA GLU A 294 21.28 -10.88 21.82
C GLU A 294 20.46 -9.94 22.73
N ARG A 295 19.69 -9.02 22.14
CA ARG A 295 18.71 -8.25 22.91
C ARG A 295 17.85 -9.25 23.67
N TRP A 296 17.89 -9.17 25.00
CA TRP A 296 17.00 -9.87 25.93
C TRP A 296 15.64 -10.10 25.26
N GLN A 297 15.34 -11.36 24.94
CA GLN A 297 13.97 -11.74 24.69
C GLN A 297 13.23 -11.45 25.99
N GLN A 298 12.56 -10.30 26.10
CA GLN A 298 11.58 -10.14 27.15
C GLN A 298 10.57 -11.27 26.94
N PRO A 299 10.37 -12.17 27.92
CA PRO A 299 9.31 -13.16 27.81
C PRO A 299 8.04 -12.37 27.49
N ARG A 300 7.37 -12.72 26.37
CA ARG A 300 6.04 -12.19 26.12
C ARG A 300 5.25 -12.46 27.40
N ALA A 301 4.75 -11.39 28.03
CA ALA A 301 3.79 -11.57 29.10
C ALA A 301 2.70 -12.53 28.58
N PRO A 302 2.34 -13.58 29.34
CA PRO A 302 1.26 -14.46 28.92
C PRO A 302 0.02 -13.59 28.64
N PRO A 303 -0.80 -13.95 27.63
CA PRO A 303 -2.00 -13.18 27.31
C PRO A 303 -2.80 -12.99 28.59
N ARG A 304 -3.18 -11.75 28.91
CA ARG A 304 -4.05 -11.47 30.07
C ARG A 304 -5.29 -12.35 29.94
N THR A 305 -5.46 -13.27 30.87
CA THR A 305 -6.68 -14.04 31.04
C THR A 305 -7.81 -13.03 31.20
N THR A 306 -8.69 -12.91 30.21
CA THR A 306 -9.96 -12.21 30.35
C THR A 306 -10.73 -12.89 31.48
N LEU A 307 -11.02 -12.15 32.54
CA LEU A 307 -11.92 -12.62 33.59
C LEU A 307 -13.28 -12.98 32.94
N PRO A 308 -13.91 -14.11 33.30
CA PRO A 308 -15.26 -14.39 32.88
C PRO A 308 -16.18 -13.34 33.52
N THR A 309 -16.82 -12.50 32.71
CA THR A 309 -17.95 -11.70 33.16
C THR A 309 -19.13 -12.63 33.38
N GLY A 310 -19.29 -13.07 34.63
CA GLY A 310 -20.40 -13.91 35.06
C GLY A 310 -20.41 -14.06 36.57
N LYS A 311 -20.84 -13.02 37.30
CA LYS A 311 -21.38 -13.23 38.64
C LYS A 311 -22.81 -13.73 38.49
N ILE A 312 -23.04 -14.98 38.87
CA ILE A 312 -24.35 -15.42 39.34
C ILE A 312 -24.41 -15.00 40.80
N ALA A 313 -25.38 -14.16 41.15
CA ALA A 313 -25.73 -13.82 42.52
C ALA A 313 -26.76 -14.84 43.04
N PRO A 314 -26.82 -15.08 44.37
CA PRO A 314 -27.56 -16.19 44.98
C PRO A 314 -29.07 -16.11 44.80
#